data_AF-A0A9D1MHZ9-F1
#
_entry.id   AF-A0A9D1MHZ9-F1
#
_cell.length_a   1.000
_cell.length_b   1.000
_cell.length_c   1.000
_cell.angle_alpha   90.00
_cell.angle_beta   90.00
_cell.angle_gamma   90.00
#
_symmetry.space_group_name_H-M   'P 1'
#
loop_
_entity.id
_entity.type
_entity.pdbx_description
1 polymer ?
#
loop_
_entity_poly.entity_id
_entity_poly.type
_entity_poly.pdbx_seq_one_letter_code
_entity_poly.pdbx_strand_id
1 'polypeptide(L)'
;MASQQNNTKERKTSKFKLKLLAAMCLQPEARNEEKKGGYPGGRFKRFFDTYKANSANLMTANALTLIFALPILAIIIVVSVFGVERLGYMLAGLGNDIPYLMSDVGIGLSGGMSINEAKLYMLDVYRLIFLAVGVGIAILGFGAAGHIYIDTKLIWGESFITKKDKKTGADVPRIVTEFFRGVKNYWKEMVIVFAGYGIFFAGGVNLILEFVSGVWSGGANVGQWFALFIGCIILLAATPVFFNLVPQVVSYHKTLNLAQKLKNAVIYTLAFPIPTYIMIIFAFGPYALMAINSPIITILIGMLLIALGMTFTFLIMTNYADHNSENVCQMLYENMRTELSRKERKEKKKKDVKPVQQVKYKKKK
;
A
#
# COMPACT_ATOMS: atom_id res chain seq x y z
N MET A 1 -7.74 -50.80 7.26
CA MET A 1 -8.44 -50.22 6.10
C MET A 1 -9.48 -49.23 6.61
N ALA A 2 -9.19 -47.94 6.53
CA ALA A 2 -10.16 -46.87 6.74
C ALA A 2 -9.70 -45.70 5.86
N SER A 3 -10.41 -45.51 4.74
CA SER A 3 -10.21 -44.42 3.80
C SER A 3 -10.70 -43.12 4.44
N GLN A 4 -9.78 -42.24 4.82
CA GLN A 4 -10.11 -40.85 5.15
C GLN A 4 -10.63 -40.17 3.88
N GLN A 5 -11.94 -39.93 3.88
CA GLN A 5 -12.62 -39.11 2.88
C GLN A 5 -12.00 -37.71 2.86
N ASN A 6 -11.42 -37.37 1.72
CA ASN A 6 -11.05 -36.00 1.33
C ASN A 6 -12.31 -35.11 1.34
N ASN A 7 -12.55 -34.44 2.46
CA ASN A 7 -13.49 -33.32 2.54
C ASN A 7 -12.87 -32.07 1.93
N THR A 8 -12.71 -32.05 0.61
CA THR A 8 -12.39 -30.82 -0.12
C THR A 8 -13.70 -30.24 -0.65
N LYS A 9 -14.32 -29.35 0.13
CA LYS A 9 -15.38 -28.48 -0.38
C LYS A 9 -14.80 -27.62 -1.51
N GLU A 10 -14.98 -28.05 -2.76
CA GLU A 10 -14.67 -27.23 -3.94
C GLU A 10 -15.47 -25.93 -3.87
N ARG A 11 -14.82 -24.84 -3.47
CA ARG A 11 -15.38 -23.50 -3.65
C ARG A 11 -15.52 -23.26 -5.15
N LYS A 12 -16.75 -23.25 -5.66
CA LYS A 12 -17.09 -22.79 -7.02
C LYS A 12 -16.48 -21.40 -7.22
N THR A 13 -15.30 -21.37 -7.82
CA THR A 13 -14.59 -20.11 -8.10
C THR A 13 -15.19 -19.55 -9.37
N SER A 14 -15.64 -18.29 -9.33
CA SER A 14 -16.28 -17.64 -10.49
C SER A 14 -15.39 -17.73 -11.73
N LYS A 15 -15.97 -18.07 -12.90
CA LYS A 15 -15.26 -18.10 -14.20
C LYS A 15 -14.53 -16.79 -14.50
N PHE A 16 -15.11 -15.67 -14.09
CA PHE A 16 -14.49 -14.35 -14.22
C PHE A 16 -13.18 -14.23 -13.42
N LYS A 17 -13.21 -14.70 -12.17
CA LYS A 17 -12.03 -14.71 -11.29
C LYS A 17 -10.92 -15.59 -11.85
N LEU A 18 -11.25 -16.77 -12.37
CA LEU A 18 -10.27 -17.65 -13.02
C LEU A 18 -9.64 -16.98 -14.26
N LYS A 19 -10.44 -16.30 -15.09
CA LYS A 19 -9.94 -15.56 -16.27
C LYS A 19 -9.01 -14.41 -15.88
N LEU A 20 -9.34 -13.68 -14.81
CA LEU A 20 -8.50 -12.61 -14.27
C LEU A 20 -7.14 -13.15 -13.78
N LEU A 21 -7.16 -14.22 -12.98
CA LEU A 21 -5.94 -14.82 -12.45
C LEU A 21 -5.05 -15.41 -13.56
N ALA A 22 -5.65 -15.95 -14.61
CA ALA A 22 -4.90 -16.42 -15.79
C ALA A 22 -4.19 -15.29 -16.55
N ALA A 23 -4.64 -14.03 -16.42
CA ALA A 23 -4.02 -12.87 -17.06
C ALA A 23 -2.84 -12.28 -16.26
N MET A 24 -2.55 -12.81 -15.07
CA MET A 24 -1.44 -12.35 -14.24
C MET A 24 -0.08 -12.59 -14.90
N CYS A 25 0.86 -11.67 -14.67
CA CYS A 25 2.25 -11.87 -14.99
C CYS A 25 2.89 -12.70 -13.87
N LEU A 26 3.14 -13.99 -14.15
CA LEU A 26 3.65 -14.95 -13.18
C LEU A 26 5.18 -15.03 -13.25
N GLN A 27 5.83 -14.73 -12.14
CA GLN A 27 7.28 -14.78 -11.97
C GLN A 27 7.61 -15.21 -10.53
N PRO A 28 8.82 -15.69 -10.24
CA PRO A 28 9.23 -15.95 -8.87
C PRO A 28 9.46 -14.65 -8.09
N GLU A 29 9.27 -14.72 -6.78
CA GLU A 29 9.64 -13.64 -5.87
C GLU A 29 11.17 -13.49 -5.78
N ALA A 30 11.64 -12.26 -5.60
CA ALA A 30 13.05 -11.95 -5.48
C ALA A 30 13.59 -12.21 -4.06
N ARG A 31 13.42 -13.44 -3.57
CA ARG A 31 13.94 -13.91 -2.26
C ARG A 31 15.44 -14.15 -2.32
N ASN A 32 16.15 -13.89 -1.22
CA ASN A 32 17.57 -14.23 -1.09
C ASN A 32 17.78 -15.64 -0.52
N GLU A 33 16.83 -16.12 0.29
CA GLU A 33 16.83 -17.47 0.87
C GLU A 33 15.73 -18.34 0.26
N GLU A 34 15.91 -19.66 0.33
CA GLU A 34 14.87 -20.62 -0.05
C GLU A 34 13.63 -20.48 0.85
N LYS A 35 12.46 -20.78 0.30
CA LYS A 35 11.18 -20.67 1.00
C LYS A 35 11.11 -21.66 2.16
N LYS A 36 10.91 -21.14 3.38
CA LYS A 36 10.82 -21.92 4.64
C LYS A 36 9.49 -22.65 4.84
N GLY A 37 8.84 -23.10 3.76
CA GLY A 37 7.52 -23.73 3.79
C GLY A 37 6.37 -22.73 4.05
N GLY A 38 5.13 -23.24 4.10
CA GLY A 38 3.96 -22.44 4.45
C GLY A 38 3.91 -22.15 5.95
N TYR A 39 3.53 -20.93 6.32
CA TYR A 39 3.45 -20.55 7.73
C TYR A 39 2.31 -21.33 8.44
N PRO A 40 2.55 -21.96 9.61
CA PRO A 40 1.59 -22.86 10.26
C PRO A 40 0.38 -22.14 10.88
N GLY A 41 0.46 -20.81 11.05
CA GLY A 41 -0.66 -19.97 11.48
C GLY A 41 -1.39 -19.31 10.31
N GLY A 42 -2.66 -18.94 10.47
CA GLY A 42 -3.31 -18.05 9.50
C GLY A 42 -2.59 -16.71 9.36
N ARG A 43 -2.90 -15.93 8.31
CA ARG A 43 -2.26 -14.63 8.03
C ARG A 43 -2.26 -13.64 9.21
N PHE A 44 -3.33 -13.62 10.02
CA PHE A 44 -3.40 -12.76 11.20
C PHE A 44 -2.45 -13.22 12.29
N LYS A 45 -2.31 -14.54 12.48
CA LYS A 45 -1.34 -15.10 13.42
C LYS A 45 0.09 -14.79 12.97
N ARG A 46 0.41 -14.97 11.68
CA ARG A 46 1.71 -14.57 11.11
C ARG A 46 2.02 -13.10 11.37
N PHE A 47 1.06 -12.22 11.12
CA PHE A 47 1.19 -10.79 11.40
C PHE A 47 1.55 -10.53 12.88
N PHE A 48 0.75 -11.02 13.83
CA PHE A 48 0.99 -10.77 15.24
C PHE A 48 2.27 -11.42 15.77
N ASP A 49 2.60 -12.61 15.28
CA ASP A 49 3.81 -13.32 15.68
C ASP A 49 5.07 -12.57 15.15
N THR A 50 5.06 -12.12 13.89
CA THR A 50 6.12 -11.27 13.34
C THR A 50 6.24 -9.93 14.08
N TYR A 51 5.10 -9.28 14.34
CA TYR A 51 5.04 -7.99 15.03
C TYR A 51 5.60 -8.07 16.46
N LYS A 52 5.19 -9.08 17.23
CA LYS A 52 5.65 -9.29 18.61
C LYS A 52 7.12 -9.71 18.67
N ALA A 53 7.55 -10.61 17.78
CA ALA A 53 8.92 -11.11 17.78
C ALA A 53 9.95 -10.06 17.34
N ASN A 54 9.54 -9.06 16.55
CA ASN A 54 10.45 -8.08 15.94
C ASN A 54 10.09 -6.63 16.29
N SER A 55 9.37 -6.41 17.38
CA SER A 55 8.86 -5.08 17.77
C SER A 55 9.95 -4.00 17.81
N ALA A 56 11.11 -4.28 18.40
CA ALA A 56 12.23 -3.34 18.47
C ALA A 56 12.79 -2.96 17.09
N ASN A 57 12.93 -3.96 16.20
CA ASN A 57 13.41 -3.76 14.83
C ASN A 57 12.40 -2.93 14.02
N LEU A 58 11.11 -3.24 14.17
CA LEU A 58 10.03 -2.54 13.52
C LEU A 58 9.89 -1.09 14.02
N MET A 59 10.00 -0.84 15.34
CA MET A 59 10.04 0.52 15.90
C MET A 59 11.19 1.35 15.33
N THR A 60 12.35 0.73 15.13
CA THR A 60 13.49 1.41 14.49
C THR A 60 13.18 1.75 13.02
N ALA A 61 12.59 0.82 12.26
CA ALA A 61 12.15 1.07 10.89
C ALA A 61 11.08 2.17 10.82
N ASN A 62 10.15 2.19 11.77
CA ASN A 62 9.15 3.23 11.92
C ASN A 62 9.79 4.60 12.16
N ALA A 63 10.72 4.72 13.11
CA ALA A 63 11.43 5.95 13.39
C ALA A 63 12.19 6.48 12.15
N LEU A 64 12.87 5.60 11.41
CA LEU A 64 13.54 5.98 10.16
C LEU A 64 12.54 6.43 9.09
N THR A 65 11.36 5.82 9.03
CA THR A 65 10.29 6.21 8.10
C THR A 65 9.71 7.58 8.44
N LEU A 66 9.56 7.90 9.74
CA LEU A 66 9.05 9.18 10.20
C LEU A 66 9.89 10.36 9.72
N ILE A 67 11.21 10.20 9.53
CA ILE A 67 12.08 11.23 8.96
C ILE A 67 11.56 11.69 7.60
N PHE A 68 11.05 10.76 6.79
CA PHE A 68 10.45 11.07 5.48
C PHE A 68 8.98 11.52 5.57
N ALA A 69 8.33 11.28 6.72
CA ALA A 69 7.00 11.81 7.02
C ALA A 69 7.04 13.23 7.61
N LEU A 70 8.22 13.77 7.95
CA LEU A 70 8.37 15.11 8.54
C LEU A 70 7.66 16.23 7.77
N PRO A 71 7.66 16.27 6.42
CA PRO A 71 6.91 17.29 5.69
C PRO A 71 5.40 17.24 6.00
N ILE A 72 4.82 16.04 6.10
CA ILE A 72 3.42 15.84 6.44
C ILE A 72 3.16 16.26 7.90
N LEU A 73 4.05 15.85 8.81
CA LEU A 73 3.95 16.23 10.22
C LEU A 73 4.08 17.74 10.42
N ALA A 74 4.97 18.41 9.69
CA ALA A 74 5.14 19.86 9.73
C ALA A 74 3.85 20.57 9.30
N ILE A 75 3.19 20.10 8.23
CA ILE A 75 1.89 20.62 7.81
C ILE A 75 0.85 20.46 8.92
N ILE A 76 0.75 19.27 9.52
CA ILE A 76 -0.19 19.00 10.62
C ILE A 76 0.07 19.94 11.81
N ILE A 77 1.35 20.15 12.18
CA ILE A 77 1.75 21.03 13.29
C ILE A 77 1.40 22.48 12.97
N VAL A 78 1.72 22.98 11.76
CA VAL A 78 1.37 24.34 11.33
C VAL A 78 -0.13 24.57 11.43
N VAL A 79 -0.94 23.63 10.95
CA VAL A 79 -2.40 23.73 11.03
C VAL A 79 -2.90 23.70 12.47
N SER A 80 -2.29 22.88 13.32
CA SER A 80 -2.66 22.77 14.74
C SER A 80 -2.29 24.01 15.54
N VAL A 81 -1.17 24.67 15.21
CA VAL A 81 -0.66 25.85 15.92
C VAL A 81 -1.35 27.13 15.46
N PHE A 82 -1.49 27.33 14.15
CA PHE A 82 -2.07 28.56 13.61
C PHE A 82 -3.59 28.52 13.53
N GLY A 83 -4.19 27.33 13.39
CA GLY A 83 -5.61 27.17 13.16
C GLY A 83 -6.00 27.47 11.69
N VAL A 84 -7.04 26.78 11.21
CA VAL A 84 -7.51 26.92 9.82
C VAL A 84 -8.09 28.30 9.55
N GLU A 85 -8.75 28.90 10.55
CA GLU A 85 -9.34 30.24 10.46
C GLU A 85 -8.29 31.32 10.19
N ARG A 86 -7.25 31.37 11.04
CA ARG A 86 -6.16 32.35 10.89
C ARG A 86 -5.42 32.19 9.57
N LEU A 87 -5.16 30.94 9.16
CA LEU A 87 -4.54 30.66 7.86
C LEU A 87 -5.44 31.13 6.70
N GLY A 88 -6.76 31.01 6.84
CA GLY A 88 -7.73 31.49 5.85
C GLY A 88 -7.69 32.99 5.68
N TYR A 89 -7.65 33.74 6.78
CA TYR A 89 -7.51 35.19 6.75
C TYR A 89 -6.18 35.64 6.15
N MET A 90 -5.08 34.94 6.44
CA MET A 90 -3.79 35.20 5.81
C MET A 90 -3.82 34.96 4.29
N LEU A 91 -4.44 33.86 3.83
CA LEU A 91 -4.58 33.57 2.40
C LEU A 91 -5.45 34.59 1.67
N ALA A 92 -6.47 35.12 2.34
CA ALA A 92 -7.34 36.16 1.81
C ALA A 92 -6.70 37.57 1.81
N GLY A 93 -5.47 37.71 2.33
CA GLY A 93 -4.77 39.01 2.41
C GLY A 93 -5.33 39.96 3.47
N LEU A 94 -6.09 39.46 4.46
CA LEU A 94 -6.79 40.25 5.47
C LEU A 94 -5.91 40.65 6.68
N GLY A 95 -4.62 40.28 6.68
CA GLY A 95 -3.67 40.68 7.72
C GLY A 95 -3.97 40.09 9.11
N ASN A 96 -3.51 40.77 10.17
CA ASN A 96 -3.76 40.43 11.58
C ASN A 96 -4.99 41.16 12.17
N ASP A 97 -5.68 41.99 11.38
CA ASP A 97 -6.90 42.70 11.78
C ASP A 97 -8.10 41.76 11.60
N ILE A 98 -8.24 40.83 12.55
CA ILE A 98 -9.11 39.66 12.43
C ILE A 98 -10.56 40.01 12.86
N PRO A 99 -11.58 39.83 11.99
CA PRO A 99 -12.95 39.65 12.46
C PRO A 99 -13.07 38.26 13.10
N TYR A 100 -13.00 38.18 14.43
CA TYR A 100 -13.13 36.91 15.17
C TYR A 100 -14.51 36.27 14.95
N LEU A 101 -14.56 35.03 14.43
CA LEU A 101 -15.79 34.23 14.45
C LEU A 101 -16.01 33.58 15.83
N MET A 102 -16.49 34.36 16.79
CA MET A 102 -16.95 33.80 18.08
C MET A 102 -18.31 33.11 17.88
N SER A 103 -18.33 31.80 17.57
CA SER A 103 -19.59 31.09 17.29
C SER A 103 -20.43 30.75 18.53
N ASP A 104 -19.92 30.93 19.75
CA ASP A 104 -20.62 30.56 21.00
C ASP A 104 -21.07 31.74 21.88
N VAL A 105 -20.67 32.96 21.53
CA VAL A 105 -21.14 34.19 22.19
C VAL A 105 -21.34 35.20 21.06
N GLY A 106 -22.59 35.41 20.65
CA GLY A 106 -22.98 36.09 19.40
C GLY A 106 -22.63 37.57 19.26
N ILE A 107 -21.37 37.96 19.45
CA ILE A 107 -20.83 39.29 19.20
C ILE A 107 -19.40 39.14 18.67
N GLY A 108 -19.24 39.34 17.35
CA GLY A 108 -17.94 39.30 16.67
C GLY A 108 -18.06 39.32 15.15
N LEU A 109 -18.53 40.42 14.57
CA LEU A 109 -18.34 40.75 13.15
C LEU A 109 -17.78 42.17 13.08
N SER A 110 -16.50 42.32 13.43
CA SER A 110 -15.77 43.56 13.21
C SER A 110 -15.08 43.50 11.84
N GLY A 111 -15.84 43.77 10.77
CA GLY A 111 -15.28 44.01 9.44
C GLY A 111 -15.93 43.19 8.33
N GLY A 112 -17.06 43.67 7.79
CA GLY A 112 -17.51 43.52 6.40
C GLY A 112 -17.72 42.12 5.77
N MET A 113 -17.24 41.03 6.36
CA MET A 113 -17.25 39.69 5.76
C MET A 113 -18.41 38.87 6.30
N SER A 114 -19.14 38.21 5.40
CA SER A 114 -20.20 37.29 5.78
C SER A 114 -19.64 35.98 6.36
N ILE A 115 -20.42 35.31 7.21
CA ILE A 115 -20.08 33.98 7.76
C ILE A 115 -19.81 32.96 6.65
N ASN A 116 -20.54 33.07 5.53
CA ASN A 116 -20.37 32.17 4.39
C ASN A 116 -19.04 32.40 3.67
N GLU A 117 -18.62 33.66 3.47
CA GLU A 117 -17.31 33.98 2.89
C GLU A 117 -16.17 33.46 3.77
N ALA A 118 -16.25 33.65 5.09
CA ALA A 118 -15.24 33.13 6.01
C ALA A 118 -15.14 31.60 5.97
N LYS A 119 -16.27 30.89 5.89
CA LYS A 119 -16.30 29.43 5.72
C LYS A 119 -15.67 28.97 4.40
N LEU A 120 -15.85 29.72 3.32
CA LEU A 120 -15.23 29.42 2.03
C LEU A 120 -13.70 29.59 2.08
N TYR A 121 -13.19 30.64 2.74
CA TYR A 121 -11.75 30.80 2.95
C TYR A 121 -11.13 29.65 3.76
N MET A 122 -11.84 29.16 4.78
CA MET A 122 -11.39 27.98 5.53
C MET A 122 -11.33 26.72 4.65
N LEU A 123 -12.27 26.54 3.73
CA LEU A 123 -12.22 25.42 2.77
C LEU A 123 -11.00 25.52 1.84
N ASP A 124 -10.64 26.72 1.39
CA ASP A 124 -9.45 26.92 0.55
C ASP A 124 -8.15 26.60 1.29
N VAL A 125 -8.09 26.87 2.59
CA VAL A 125 -6.97 26.41 3.44
C VAL A 125 -6.92 24.89 3.48
N TYR A 126 -8.06 24.21 3.69
CA TYR A 126 -8.10 22.74 3.65
C TYR A 126 -7.62 22.19 2.31
N ARG A 127 -8.04 22.80 1.18
CA ARG A 127 -7.58 22.41 -0.16
C ARG A 127 -6.06 22.49 -0.26
N LEU A 128 -5.48 23.61 0.17
CA LEU A 128 -4.03 23.81 0.17
C LEU A 128 -3.31 22.78 1.07
N ILE A 129 -3.84 22.52 2.26
CA ILE A 129 -3.31 21.50 3.18
C ILE A 129 -3.30 20.13 2.52
N PHE A 130 -4.41 19.68 1.91
CA PHE A 130 -4.48 18.35 1.31
C PHE A 130 -3.63 18.22 0.04
N LEU A 131 -3.47 19.31 -0.73
CA LEU A 131 -2.49 19.36 -1.83
C LEU A 131 -1.06 19.20 -1.30
N ALA A 132 -0.70 19.94 -0.24
CA ALA A 132 0.61 19.85 0.38
C ALA A 132 0.88 18.45 0.99
N VAL A 133 -0.14 17.84 1.60
CA VAL A 133 -0.08 16.44 2.08
C VAL A 133 0.12 15.49 0.90
N GLY A 134 -0.56 15.70 -0.24
CA GLY A 134 -0.36 14.91 -1.46
C GLY A 134 1.09 14.93 -1.94
N VAL A 135 1.74 16.10 -1.90
CA VAL A 135 3.18 16.23 -2.19
C VAL A 135 4.03 15.52 -1.13
N GLY A 136 3.67 15.65 0.16
CA GLY A 136 4.34 14.95 1.26
C GLY A 136 4.27 13.43 1.15
N ILE A 137 3.16 12.87 0.63
CA ILE A 137 3.02 11.42 0.39
C ILE A 137 4.08 10.94 -0.62
N ALA A 138 4.40 11.72 -1.65
CA ALA A 138 5.46 11.35 -2.59
C ALA A 138 6.82 11.20 -1.90
N ILE A 139 7.14 12.11 -0.97
CA ILE A 139 8.38 12.07 -0.17
C ILE A 139 8.38 10.86 0.78
N LEU A 140 7.23 10.52 1.37
CA LEU A 140 7.07 9.32 2.20
C LEU A 140 7.42 8.03 1.44
N GLY A 141 7.33 8.03 0.10
CA GLY A 141 7.77 6.93 -0.76
C GLY A 141 9.22 6.51 -0.53
N PHE A 142 10.12 7.43 -0.15
CA PHE A 142 11.49 7.08 0.24
C PHE A 142 11.51 6.22 1.51
N GLY A 143 10.79 6.65 2.55
CA GLY A 143 10.69 5.90 3.81
C GLY A 143 10.01 4.55 3.62
N ALA A 144 8.94 4.51 2.82
CA ALA A 144 8.22 3.28 2.50
C ALA A 144 9.11 2.25 1.78
N ALA A 145 10.03 2.67 0.92
CA ALA A 145 10.96 1.77 0.23
C ALA A 145 11.86 1.00 1.22
N GLY A 146 12.37 1.68 2.25
CA GLY A 146 13.17 1.05 3.30
C GLY A 146 12.33 0.17 4.22
N HIS A 147 11.15 0.65 4.62
CA HIS A 147 10.28 -0.05 5.57
C HIS A 147 9.71 -1.34 5.00
N ILE A 148 9.10 -1.26 3.80
CA ILE A 148 8.53 -2.44 3.13
C ILE A 148 9.61 -3.48 2.87
N TYR A 149 10.85 -3.07 2.56
CA TYR A 149 11.96 -4.01 2.41
C TYR A 149 12.27 -4.78 3.68
N ILE A 150 12.25 -4.11 4.84
CA ILE A 150 12.42 -4.78 6.14
C ILE A 150 11.25 -5.73 6.41
N ASP A 151 10.01 -5.26 6.22
CA ASP A 151 8.81 -6.06 6.46
C ASP A 151 8.80 -7.32 5.59
N THR A 152 9.16 -7.19 4.30
CA THR A 152 9.25 -8.33 3.38
C THR A 152 10.25 -9.36 3.89
N LYS A 153 11.43 -8.92 4.34
CA LYS A 153 12.44 -9.83 4.91
C LYS A 153 11.97 -10.50 6.19
N LEU A 154 11.31 -9.76 7.08
CA LEU A 154 10.76 -10.27 8.33
C LEU A 154 9.68 -11.32 8.09
N ILE A 155 8.79 -11.07 7.13
CA ILE A 155 7.73 -11.99 6.74
C ILE A 155 8.32 -13.24 6.10
N TRP A 156 9.32 -13.11 5.23
CA TRP A 156 10.02 -14.24 4.64
C TRP A 156 10.93 -14.99 5.62
N GLY A 157 11.21 -14.39 6.79
CA GLY A 157 12.08 -14.93 7.81
C GLY A 157 13.55 -14.97 7.38
N GLU A 158 14.01 -14.02 6.56
CA GLU A 158 15.40 -13.94 6.13
C GLU A 158 16.35 -13.60 7.30
N SER A 159 17.48 -14.28 7.38
CA SER A 159 18.44 -14.19 8.51
C SER A 159 19.31 -12.93 8.51
N PHE A 160 19.29 -12.13 7.45
CA PHE A 160 20.22 -11.01 7.23
C PHE A 160 20.04 -9.79 8.14
N ILE A 161 19.02 -9.77 9.00
CA ILE A 161 18.70 -8.64 9.87
C ILE A 161 19.70 -8.52 11.03
N THR A 162 20.27 -9.63 11.46
CA THR A 162 21.32 -9.69 12.48
C THR A 162 22.58 -10.28 11.87
N LYS A 163 23.73 -9.62 12.08
CA LYS A 163 25.03 -10.20 11.74
C LYS A 163 25.82 -10.37 13.02
N LYS A 164 26.37 -11.56 13.24
CA LYS A 164 27.36 -11.78 14.29
C LYS A 164 28.58 -10.89 14.05
N ASP A 165 28.89 -10.06 15.03
CA ASP A 165 30.13 -9.33 15.06
C ASP A 165 31.30 -10.31 15.07
N LYS A 166 32.29 -10.07 14.21
CA LYS A 166 33.49 -10.91 14.11
C LYS A 166 34.36 -10.84 15.37
N LYS A 167 34.26 -9.76 16.16
CA LYS A 167 35.09 -9.55 17.35
C LYS A 167 34.41 -9.99 18.64
N THR A 168 33.12 -9.74 18.79
CA THR A 168 32.39 -10.01 20.05
C THR A 168 31.46 -11.23 19.96
N GLY A 169 31.20 -11.76 18.76
CA GLY A 169 30.25 -12.86 18.56
C GLY A 169 28.78 -12.46 18.78
N ALA A 170 28.52 -11.21 19.18
CA ALA A 170 27.20 -10.67 19.45
C ALA A 170 26.43 -10.37 18.16
N ASP A 171 25.11 -10.56 18.19
CA ASP A 171 24.24 -10.20 17.06
C ASP A 171 24.08 -8.69 16.98
N VAL A 172 24.67 -8.06 15.96
CA VAL A 172 24.50 -6.62 15.71
C VAL A 172 23.28 -6.44 14.81
N PRO A 173 22.24 -5.72 15.25
CA PRO A 173 21.08 -5.42 14.42
C PRO A 173 21.51 -4.50 13.27
N ARG A 174 21.29 -4.94 12.03
CA ARG A 174 21.62 -4.19 10.80
C ARG A 174 20.42 -3.46 10.20
N ILE A 175 19.36 -3.28 10.98
CA ILE A 175 18.10 -2.66 10.55
C ILE A 175 18.31 -1.34 9.83
N VAL A 176 19.15 -0.45 10.36
CA VAL A 176 19.44 0.85 9.72
C VAL A 176 20.10 0.66 8.35
N THR A 177 21.08 -0.24 8.24
CA THR A 177 21.77 -0.51 6.97
C THR A 177 20.84 -1.16 5.95
N GLU A 178 20.02 -2.12 6.38
CA GLU A 178 19.05 -2.78 5.51
C GLU A 178 17.93 -1.82 5.09
N PHE A 179 17.47 -0.93 5.97
CA PHE A 179 16.53 0.14 5.64
C PHE A 179 17.06 0.99 4.48
N PHE A 180 18.25 1.57 4.62
CA PHE A 180 18.83 2.41 3.57
C PHE A 180 19.22 1.64 2.31
N ARG A 181 19.50 0.33 2.41
CA ARG A 181 19.62 -0.54 1.24
C ARG A 181 18.27 -0.66 0.51
N GLY A 182 17.17 -0.83 1.24
CA GLY A 182 15.82 -0.80 0.68
C GLY A 182 15.52 0.52 0.00
N VAL A 183 15.82 1.65 0.66
CA VAL A 183 15.70 2.98 0.05
C VAL A 183 16.50 3.04 -1.25
N LYS A 184 17.82 2.76 -1.21
CA LYS A 184 18.70 2.84 -2.38
C LYS A 184 18.19 2.03 -3.57
N ASN A 185 17.65 0.84 -3.34
CA ASN A 185 17.25 -0.07 -4.41
C ASN A 185 15.85 0.21 -4.95
N TYR A 186 14.92 0.69 -4.13
CA TYR A 186 13.49 0.74 -4.48
C TYR A 186 12.87 2.14 -4.47
N TRP A 187 13.60 3.18 -4.04
CA TRP A 187 13.01 4.53 -3.91
C TRP A 187 12.39 5.05 -5.20
N LYS A 188 12.99 4.78 -6.38
CA LYS A 188 12.48 5.32 -7.65
C LYS A 188 11.06 4.87 -7.93
N GLU A 189 10.83 3.56 -7.94
CA GLU A 189 9.50 3.00 -8.16
C GLU A 189 8.56 3.36 -7.01
N MET A 190 9.06 3.35 -5.77
CA MET A 190 8.23 3.64 -4.60
C MET A 190 7.73 5.10 -4.59
N VAL A 191 8.59 6.06 -4.90
CA VAL A 191 8.23 7.48 -5.01
C VAL A 191 7.25 7.70 -6.15
N ILE A 192 7.41 7.03 -7.30
CA ILE A 192 6.44 7.10 -8.40
C ILE A 192 5.06 6.57 -7.97
N VAL A 193 5.03 5.43 -7.29
CA VAL A 193 3.79 4.81 -6.79
C VAL A 193 3.11 5.70 -5.75
N PHE A 194 3.86 6.24 -4.79
CA PHE A 194 3.35 7.15 -3.77
C PHE A 194 2.94 8.51 -4.35
N ALA A 195 3.66 9.05 -5.32
CA ALA A 195 3.27 10.28 -6.03
C ALA A 195 1.95 10.08 -6.79
N GLY A 196 1.79 8.96 -7.49
CA GLY A 196 0.54 8.59 -8.15
C GLY A 196 -0.62 8.52 -7.16
N TYR A 197 -0.42 7.89 -6.00
CA TYR A 197 -1.44 7.87 -4.94
C TYR A 197 -1.68 9.25 -4.32
N GLY A 198 -0.64 10.07 -4.13
CA GLY A 198 -0.76 11.45 -3.67
C GLY A 198 -1.65 12.30 -4.57
N ILE A 199 -1.58 12.11 -5.89
CA ILE A 199 -2.47 12.76 -6.87
C ILE A 199 -3.91 12.29 -6.67
N PHE A 200 -4.16 10.97 -6.55
CA PHE A 200 -5.52 10.47 -6.31
C PHE A 200 -6.08 10.96 -4.98
N PHE A 201 -5.29 10.91 -3.91
CA PHE A 201 -5.67 11.39 -2.58
C PHE A 201 -6.00 12.88 -2.60
N ALA A 202 -5.06 13.72 -3.05
CA ALA A 202 -5.24 15.16 -3.06
C ALA A 202 -6.37 15.58 -4.02
N GLY A 203 -6.42 15.03 -5.23
CA GLY A 203 -7.48 15.32 -6.20
C GLY A 203 -8.85 14.87 -5.69
N GLY A 204 -8.94 13.69 -5.08
CA GLY A 204 -10.17 13.16 -4.51
C GLY A 204 -10.70 13.99 -3.34
N VAL A 205 -9.83 14.40 -2.41
CA VAL A 205 -10.23 15.27 -1.30
C VAL A 205 -10.60 16.67 -1.80
N ASN A 206 -9.87 17.21 -2.78
CA ASN A 206 -10.20 18.51 -3.38
C ASN A 206 -11.56 18.50 -4.09
N LEU A 207 -11.92 17.41 -4.78
CA LEU A 207 -13.26 17.26 -5.37
C LEU A 207 -14.36 17.30 -4.30
N ILE A 208 -14.12 16.68 -3.13
CA ILE A 208 -15.07 16.74 -2.01
C ILE A 208 -15.18 18.18 -1.50
N LEU A 209 -14.07 18.88 -1.30
CA LEU A 209 -14.06 20.27 -0.82
C LEU A 209 -14.65 21.26 -1.85
N GLU A 210 -14.50 20.99 -3.15
CA GLU A 210 -15.15 21.73 -4.24
C GLU A 210 -16.65 21.56 -4.19
N PHE A 211 -17.12 20.32 -4.04
CA PHE A 211 -18.53 20.04 -3.89
C PHE A 211 -19.12 20.74 -2.65
N VAL A 212 -18.47 20.66 -1.49
CA VAL A 212 -18.93 21.32 -0.25
C VAL A 212 -19.00 22.84 -0.43
N SER A 213 -17.99 23.45 -1.08
CA SER A 213 -17.98 24.88 -1.40
C SER A 213 -19.12 25.27 -2.36
N GLY A 214 -19.41 24.45 -3.37
CA GLY A 214 -20.55 24.64 -4.26
C GLY A 214 -21.89 24.58 -3.52
N VAL A 215 -22.05 23.64 -2.58
CA VAL A 215 -23.26 23.55 -1.75
C VAL A 215 -23.40 24.77 -0.85
N TRP A 216 -22.32 25.21 -0.19
CA TRP A 216 -22.36 26.35 0.73
C TRP A 216 -22.59 27.69 0.03
N SER A 217 -22.15 27.82 -1.23
CA SER A 217 -22.38 29.01 -2.06
C SER A 217 -23.75 28.99 -2.77
N GLY A 218 -24.53 27.92 -2.62
CA GLY A 218 -25.80 27.75 -3.35
C GLY A 218 -25.63 27.49 -4.85
N GLY A 219 -24.40 27.25 -5.30
CA GLY A 219 -24.03 27.03 -6.71
C GLY A 219 -23.88 25.57 -7.12
N ALA A 220 -24.21 24.62 -6.23
CA ALA A 220 -24.04 23.19 -6.49
C ALA A 220 -24.86 22.72 -7.69
N ASN A 221 -24.19 22.47 -8.81
CA ASN A 221 -24.82 22.01 -10.04
C ASN A 221 -24.72 20.49 -10.21
N VAL A 222 -25.51 19.94 -11.13
CA VAL A 222 -25.52 18.49 -11.45
C VAL A 222 -24.12 17.98 -11.83
N GLY A 223 -23.30 18.83 -12.46
CA GLY A 223 -21.91 18.51 -12.81
C GLY A 223 -21.04 18.23 -11.59
N GLN A 224 -21.15 19.02 -10.52
CA GLN A 224 -20.40 18.82 -9.28
C GLN A 224 -20.83 17.56 -8.53
N TRP A 225 -22.12 17.22 -8.54
CA TRP A 225 -22.62 15.94 -8.00
C TRP A 225 -22.07 14.74 -8.76
N PHE A 226 -22.06 14.82 -10.08
CA PHE A 226 -21.50 13.76 -10.93
C PHE A 226 -19.99 13.61 -10.75
N ALA A 227 -19.26 14.73 -10.67
CA ALA A 227 -17.83 14.76 -10.41
C ALA A 227 -17.48 14.14 -9.05
N LEU A 228 -18.25 14.46 -7.99
CA LEU A 228 -18.09 13.85 -6.68
C LEU A 228 -18.30 12.32 -6.73
N PHE A 229 -19.38 11.87 -7.37
CA PHE A 229 -19.69 10.45 -7.48
C PHE A 229 -18.56 9.66 -8.19
N ILE A 230 -18.08 10.18 -9.31
CA ILE A 230 -16.94 9.59 -10.04
C ILE A 230 -15.67 9.64 -9.18
N GLY A 231 -15.38 10.76 -8.53
CA GLY A 231 -14.22 10.92 -7.66
C GLY A 231 -14.17 9.88 -6.54
N CYS A 232 -15.30 9.65 -5.88
CA CYS A 232 -15.44 8.62 -4.84
C CYS A 232 -15.19 7.21 -5.39
N ILE A 233 -15.71 6.87 -6.58
CA ILE A 233 -15.46 5.57 -7.22
C ILE A 233 -13.97 5.41 -7.53
N ILE A 234 -13.33 6.44 -8.07
CA ILE A 234 -11.89 6.40 -8.40
C ILE A 234 -11.06 6.21 -7.14
N LEU A 235 -11.34 6.94 -6.05
CA LEU A 235 -10.65 6.78 -4.77
C LEU A 235 -10.82 5.38 -4.18
N LEU A 236 -12.06 4.87 -4.19
CA LEU A 236 -12.36 3.52 -3.72
C LEU A 236 -11.64 2.47 -4.56
N ALA A 237 -11.51 2.64 -5.87
CA ALA A 237 -10.77 1.72 -6.73
C ALA A 237 -9.25 1.86 -6.60
N ALA A 238 -8.72 3.08 -6.48
CA ALA A 238 -7.28 3.36 -6.47
C ALA A 238 -6.61 2.86 -5.18
N THR A 239 -7.25 3.08 -4.02
CA THR A 239 -6.71 2.70 -2.70
C THR A 239 -6.34 1.20 -2.59
N PRO A 240 -7.20 0.23 -2.94
CA PRO A 240 -6.85 -1.18 -2.90
C PRO A 240 -5.84 -1.60 -3.96
N VAL A 241 -5.82 -0.95 -5.13
CA VAL A 241 -4.76 -1.18 -6.13
C VAL A 241 -3.41 -0.76 -5.55
N PHE A 242 -3.32 0.42 -4.96
CA PHE A 242 -2.12 0.90 -4.29
C PHE A 242 -1.69 -0.04 -3.15
N PHE A 243 -2.63 -0.47 -2.31
CA PHE A 243 -2.37 -1.41 -1.21
C PHE A 243 -1.73 -2.72 -1.69
N ASN A 244 -2.16 -3.25 -2.83
CA ASN A 244 -1.55 -4.46 -3.42
C ASN A 244 -0.26 -4.17 -4.20
N LEU A 245 -0.07 -2.95 -4.71
CA LEU A 245 1.06 -2.57 -5.55
C LEU A 245 2.34 -2.33 -4.73
N VAL A 246 2.24 -1.63 -3.60
CA VAL A 246 3.42 -1.21 -2.83
C VAL A 246 4.32 -2.39 -2.42
N PRO A 247 3.82 -3.51 -1.86
CA PRO A 247 4.69 -4.64 -1.53
C PRO A 247 5.30 -5.31 -2.77
N GLN A 248 4.60 -5.30 -3.91
CA GLN A 248 5.11 -5.90 -5.15
C GLN A 248 6.32 -5.16 -5.72
N VAL A 249 6.46 -3.86 -5.43
CA VAL A 249 7.66 -3.08 -5.81
C VAL A 249 8.91 -3.78 -5.31
N VAL A 250 8.89 -4.26 -4.06
CA VAL A 250 10.01 -4.95 -3.41
C VAL A 250 10.03 -6.45 -3.76
N SER A 251 8.90 -7.15 -3.57
CA SER A 251 8.86 -8.63 -3.70
C SER A 251 9.18 -9.12 -5.11
N TYR A 252 8.91 -8.31 -6.14
CA TYR A 252 9.08 -8.68 -7.56
C TYR A 252 10.05 -7.74 -8.31
N HIS A 253 10.95 -7.06 -7.60
CA HIS A 253 11.79 -6.01 -8.19
C HIS A 253 12.70 -6.45 -9.35
N LYS A 254 13.19 -7.69 -9.35
CA LYS A 254 14.06 -8.21 -10.42
C LYS A 254 13.30 -8.83 -11.58
N THR A 255 12.03 -9.18 -11.35
CA THR A 255 11.31 -10.11 -12.23
C THR A 255 10.17 -9.45 -12.99
N LEU A 256 9.58 -8.39 -12.43
CA LEU A 256 8.49 -7.66 -13.07
C LEU A 256 8.84 -6.18 -13.19
N ASN A 257 8.43 -5.55 -14.29
CA ASN A 257 8.46 -4.10 -14.41
C ASN A 257 7.26 -3.45 -13.70
N LEU A 258 7.30 -2.13 -13.48
CA LEU A 258 6.24 -1.42 -12.74
C LEU A 258 4.84 -1.58 -13.38
N ALA A 259 4.76 -1.61 -14.71
CA ALA A 259 3.50 -1.79 -15.43
C ALA A 259 2.89 -3.19 -15.18
N GLN A 260 3.72 -4.23 -15.14
CA GLN A 260 3.30 -5.59 -14.82
C GLN A 260 2.90 -5.71 -13.34
N LYS A 261 3.62 -5.06 -12.42
CA LYS A 261 3.23 -4.99 -11.00
C LYS A 261 1.88 -4.29 -10.83
N LEU A 262 1.66 -3.17 -11.52
CA LEU A 262 0.37 -2.47 -11.53
C LEU A 262 -0.75 -3.35 -12.08
N LYS A 263 -0.52 -4.02 -13.21
CA LYS A 263 -1.48 -4.97 -13.79
C LYS A 263 -1.84 -6.08 -12.78
N ASN A 264 -0.85 -6.67 -12.13
CA ASN A 264 -1.06 -7.71 -11.11
C ASN A 264 -1.81 -7.16 -9.90
N ALA A 265 -1.48 -5.95 -9.42
CA ALA A 265 -2.20 -5.30 -8.32
C ALA A 265 -3.68 -5.05 -8.65
N VAL A 266 -3.99 -4.60 -9.87
CA VAL A 266 -5.38 -4.46 -10.36
C VAL A 266 -6.09 -5.80 -10.38
N ILE A 267 -5.44 -6.84 -10.89
CA ILE A 267 -6.02 -8.20 -10.92
C ILE A 267 -6.29 -8.70 -9.49
N TYR A 268 -5.38 -8.49 -8.55
CA TYR A 268 -5.59 -8.87 -7.15
C TYR A 268 -6.78 -8.15 -6.53
N THR A 269 -6.87 -6.84 -6.73
CA THR A 269 -8.00 -6.03 -6.25
C THR A 269 -9.34 -6.53 -6.81
N LEU A 270 -9.40 -6.86 -8.12
CA LEU A 270 -10.63 -7.35 -8.75
C LEU A 270 -10.96 -8.80 -8.40
N ALA A 271 -9.96 -9.65 -8.21
CA ALA A 271 -10.15 -11.05 -7.87
C ALA A 271 -10.48 -11.28 -6.37
N PHE A 272 -10.02 -10.38 -5.51
CA PHE A 272 -10.18 -10.43 -4.06
C PHE A 272 -10.55 -9.07 -3.43
N PRO A 273 -11.66 -8.43 -3.86
CA PRO A 273 -12.03 -7.11 -3.38
C PRO A 273 -12.36 -7.11 -1.88
N ILE A 274 -13.24 -8.02 -1.43
CA ILE A 274 -13.68 -8.09 -0.03
C ILE A 274 -12.49 -8.32 0.92
N PRO A 275 -11.61 -9.33 0.71
CA PRO A 275 -10.44 -9.49 1.57
C PRO A 275 -9.51 -8.28 1.55
N THR A 276 -9.31 -7.64 0.39
CA THR A 276 -8.45 -6.46 0.29
C THR A 276 -8.98 -5.30 1.14
N TYR A 277 -10.28 -4.99 1.06
CA TYR A 277 -10.89 -3.93 1.88
C TYR A 277 -10.85 -4.24 3.37
N ILE A 278 -11.07 -5.50 3.79
CA ILE A 278 -10.93 -5.89 5.20
C ILE A 278 -9.51 -5.60 5.68
N MET A 279 -8.49 -5.90 4.88
CA MET A 279 -7.09 -5.62 5.25
C MET A 279 -6.77 -4.14 5.27
N ILE A 280 -7.36 -3.33 4.38
CA ILE A 280 -7.24 -1.86 4.40
C ILE A 280 -7.87 -1.29 5.68
N ILE A 281 -9.09 -1.71 6.01
CA ILE A 281 -9.76 -1.29 7.25
C ILE A 281 -8.93 -1.70 8.46
N PHE A 282 -8.35 -2.91 8.44
CA PHE A 282 -7.47 -3.35 9.52
C PHE A 282 -6.20 -2.48 9.59
N ALA A 283 -5.58 -2.15 8.47
CA ALA A 283 -4.34 -1.38 8.41
C ALA A 283 -4.48 0.12 8.74
N PHE A 284 -5.61 0.73 8.35
CA PHE A 284 -5.86 2.17 8.52
C PHE A 284 -6.93 2.49 9.57
N GLY A 285 -7.68 1.50 10.04
CA GLY A 285 -8.69 1.65 11.10
C GLY A 285 -8.17 2.31 12.38
N PRO A 286 -6.96 1.99 12.86
CA PRO A 286 -6.39 2.70 14.01
C PRO A 286 -6.24 4.22 13.80
N TYR A 287 -6.01 4.66 12.56
CA TYR A 287 -5.92 6.09 12.22
C TYR A 287 -7.29 6.76 12.23
N ALA A 288 -8.35 6.02 11.87
CA ALA A 288 -9.73 6.53 11.91
C ALA A 288 -10.17 6.86 13.35
N LEU A 289 -9.59 6.21 14.36
CA LEU A 289 -9.87 6.52 15.77
C LEU A 289 -9.39 7.93 16.18
N MET A 290 -8.48 8.55 15.43
CA MET A 290 -8.11 9.96 15.66
C MET A 290 -9.26 10.93 15.40
N ALA A 291 -10.28 10.52 14.63
CA ALA A 291 -11.47 11.33 14.37
C ALA A 291 -12.49 11.32 15.53
N ILE A 292 -12.25 10.55 16.59
CA ILE A 292 -13.07 10.60 17.80
C ILE A 292 -12.83 11.95 18.47
N ASN A 293 -13.91 12.72 18.69
CA ASN A 293 -13.85 14.07 19.26
C ASN A 293 -13.56 14.05 20.78
N SER A 294 -12.44 13.45 21.18
CA SER A 294 -11.97 13.38 22.56
C SER A 294 -10.47 13.67 22.59
N PRO A 295 -10.03 14.80 23.17
CA PRO A 295 -8.62 15.21 23.18
C PRO A 295 -7.67 14.16 23.76
N ILE A 296 -8.08 13.45 24.81
CA ILE A 296 -7.28 12.41 25.47
C ILE A 296 -7.08 11.22 24.52
N ILE A 297 -8.17 10.77 23.87
CA ILE A 297 -8.12 9.66 22.92
C ILE A 297 -7.24 10.03 21.73
N THR A 298 -7.39 11.24 21.19
CA THR A 298 -6.56 11.74 20.09
C THR A 298 -5.08 11.77 20.45
N ILE A 299 -4.71 12.21 21.65
CA ILE A 299 -3.31 12.23 22.11
C ILE A 299 -2.75 10.80 22.24
N LEU A 300 -3.46 9.91 22.95
CA LEU A 300 -2.98 8.54 23.18
C LEU A 300 -2.82 7.77 21.87
N ILE A 301 -3.81 7.87 20.98
CA ILE A 301 -3.78 7.22 19.68
C ILE A 301 -2.72 7.87 18.79
N GLY A 302 -2.58 9.20 18.82
CA GLY A 302 -1.53 9.92 18.11
C GLY A 302 -0.13 9.44 18.51
N MET A 303 0.16 9.32 19.81
CA MET A 303 1.43 8.79 20.30
C MET A 303 1.68 7.35 19.82
N LEU A 304 0.65 6.50 19.87
CA LEU A 304 0.74 5.12 19.40
C LEU A 304 1.02 5.05 17.88
N LEU A 305 0.34 5.87 17.09
CA LEU A 305 0.52 5.93 15.64
C LEU A 305 1.88 6.52 15.24
N ILE A 306 2.38 7.51 15.98
CA ILE A 306 3.74 7.99 15.79
C ILE A 306 4.73 6.86 16.10
N ALA A 307 4.56 6.14 17.21
CA ALA A 307 5.52 5.09 17.60
C ALA A 307 5.50 3.85 16.71
N LEU A 308 4.32 3.44 16.21
CA LEU A 308 4.09 2.11 15.63
C LEU A 308 3.18 2.11 14.38
N GLY A 309 2.59 3.25 14.02
CA GLY A 309 1.55 3.32 13.00
C GLY A 309 2.03 2.85 11.62
N MET A 310 3.16 3.37 11.13
CA MET A 310 3.64 3.02 9.80
C MET A 310 4.05 1.55 9.72
N THR A 311 4.67 1.04 10.78
CA THR A 311 4.95 -0.40 10.93
C THR A 311 3.68 -1.22 10.84
N PHE A 312 2.66 -0.86 11.60
CA PHE A 312 1.42 -1.63 11.63
C PHE A 312 0.80 -1.70 10.22
N THR A 313 0.70 -0.56 9.53
CA THR A 313 0.15 -0.47 8.18
C THR A 313 0.97 -1.25 7.15
N PHE A 314 2.29 -1.01 7.10
CA PHE A 314 3.17 -1.61 6.10
C PHE A 314 3.39 -3.11 6.31
N LEU A 315 3.43 -3.57 7.56
CA LEU A 315 3.52 -4.99 7.87
C LEU A 315 2.24 -5.73 7.48
N ILE A 316 1.06 -5.16 7.74
CA ILE A 316 -0.23 -5.74 7.29
C ILE A 316 -0.26 -5.85 5.78
N MET A 317 0.12 -4.78 5.09
CA MET A 317 0.11 -4.72 3.63
C MET A 317 1.06 -5.76 3.03
N THR A 318 2.28 -5.86 3.56
CA THR A 318 3.29 -6.82 3.10
C THR A 318 2.88 -8.27 3.41
N ASN A 319 2.34 -8.53 4.61
CA ASN A 319 1.88 -9.86 4.99
C ASN A 319 0.69 -10.32 4.14
N TYR A 320 -0.21 -9.40 3.79
CA TYR A 320 -1.32 -9.70 2.90
C TYR A 320 -0.84 -9.99 1.47
N ALA A 321 0.11 -9.20 0.96
CA ALA A 321 0.68 -9.41 -0.36
C ALA A 321 1.44 -10.75 -0.46
N ASP A 322 2.24 -11.09 0.56
CA ASP A 322 2.92 -12.38 0.63
C ASP A 322 1.93 -13.55 0.70
N HIS A 323 0.86 -13.42 1.49
CA HIS A 323 -0.22 -14.41 1.52
C HIS A 323 -0.88 -14.60 0.14
N ASN A 324 -1.14 -13.52 -0.60
CA ASN A 324 -1.69 -13.58 -1.96
C ASN A 324 -0.67 -14.17 -2.95
N SER A 325 0.62 -13.91 -2.75
CA SER A 325 1.70 -14.46 -3.55
C SER A 325 1.81 -15.98 -3.37
N GLU A 326 1.85 -16.46 -2.11
CA GLU A 326 1.99 -17.88 -1.78
C GLU A 326 0.79 -18.72 -2.24
N ASN A 327 -0.43 -18.20 -2.09
CA ASN A 327 -1.65 -18.96 -2.39
C ASN A 327 -2.18 -18.78 -3.82
N VAL A 328 -1.65 -17.82 -4.58
CA VAL A 328 -2.14 -17.52 -5.93
C VAL A 328 -0.98 -17.48 -6.93
N CYS A 329 -0.08 -16.51 -6.82
CA CYS A 329 0.96 -16.29 -7.83
C CYS A 329 1.90 -17.50 -7.94
N GLN A 330 2.44 -17.96 -6.81
CA GLN A 330 3.40 -19.06 -6.78
C GLN A 330 2.76 -20.39 -7.20
N MET A 331 1.55 -20.69 -6.70
CA MET A 331 0.82 -21.89 -7.12
C MET A 331 0.54 -21.90 -8.63
N LEU A 332 0.11 -20.76 -9.19
CA LEU A 332 -0.12 -20.65 -10.63
C LEU A 332 1.19 -20.75 -11.43
N TYR A 333 2.28 -20.15 -10.93
CA TYR A 333 3.60 -20.21 -11.54
C TYR A 333 4.16 -21.64 -11.55
N GLU A 334 4.07 -22.38 -10.45
CA GLU A 334 4.50 -23.77 -10.34
C GLU A 334 3.69 -24.70 -11.26
N ASN A 335 2.37 -24.48 -11.35
CA ASN A 335 1.51 -25.19 -12.29
C ASN A 335 1.91 -24.92 -13.75
N MET A 336 2.12 -23.64 -14.12
CA MET A 336 2.58 -23.25 -15.45
C MET A 336 3.92 -23.90 -15.80
N ARG A 337 4.90 -23.87 -14.87
CA ARG A 337 6.22 -24.48 -15.06
C ARG A 337 6.12 -26.00 -15.23
N THR A 338 5.25 -26.65 -14.46
CA THR A 338 5.01 -28.10 -14.56
C THR A 338 4.38 -28.45 -15.91
N GLU A 339 3.42 -27.68 -16.40
CA GLU A 339 2.83 -27.88 -17.72
C GLU A 339 3.83 -27.67 -18.87
N LEU A 340 4.66 -26.62 -18.80
CA LEU A 340 5.72 -26.37 -19.77
C LEU A 340 6.71 -27.53 -19.82
N SER A 341 7.20 -28.00 -18.68
CA SER A 341 8.12 -29.14 -18.63
C SER A 341 7.49 -30.44 -19.18
N ARG A 342 6.18 -30.65 -18.96
CA ARG A 342 5.44 -31.78 -19.55
C ARG A 342 5.33 -31.64 -21.08
N LYS A 343 5.09 -30.44 -21.60
CA LYS A 343 5.07 -30.17 -23.05
C LYS A 343 6.45 -30.40 -23.67
N GLU A 344 7.51 -29.86 -23.09
CA GLU A 344 8.88 -30.08 -23.55
C GLU A 344 9.26 -31.57 -23.55
N ARG A 345 8.90 -32.32 -22.50
CA ARG A 345 9.12 -33.78 -22.45
C ARG A 345 8.35 -34.51 -23.56
N LYS A 346 7.12 -34.10 -23.87
CA LYS A 346 6.32 -34.66 -24.97
C LYS A 346 6.92 -34.33 -26.33
N GLU A 347 7.46 -33.13 -26.51
CA GLU A 347 8.12 -32.72 -27.76
C GLU A 347 9.47 -33.42 -27.98
N LYS A 348 10.29 -33.59 -26.93
CA LYS A 348 11.52 -34.41 -27.01
C LYS A 348 11.21 -35.85 -27.41
N LYS A 349 10.23 -36.49 -26.75
CA LYS A 349 9.77 -37.83 -27.12
C LYS A 349 9.25 -37.95 -28.56
N LYS A 350 8.64 -36.89 -29.12
CA LYS A 350 8.21 -36.88 -30.53
C LYS A 350 9.37 -36.72 -31.52
N LYS A 351 10.46 -36.04 -31.13
CA LYS A 351 11.67 -35.90 -31.97
C LYS A 351 12.49 -37.20 -32.00
N ASP A 352 12.54 -37.93 -30.90
CA ASP A 352 13.27 -39.21 -30.79
C ASP A 352 12.56 -40.39 -31.49
N VAL A 353 11.30 -40.22 -31.94
CA VAL A 353 10.47 -41.24 -32.61
C VAL A 353 10.40 -41.02 -34.14
N LYS A 354 11.28 -40.19 -34.73
CA LYS A 354 11.44 -40.19 -36.21
C LYS A 354 12.21 -41.46 -36.63
N PRO A 355 11.62 -42.38 -37.41
CA PRO A 355 12.26 -43.63 -37.76
C PRO A 355 13.39 -43.39 -38.76
N VAL A 356 14.52 -44.06 -38.50
CA VAL A 356 15.61 -44.33 -39.44
C VAL A 356 15.00 -44.84 -40.75
N GLN A 357 14.99 -44.01 -41.79
CA GLN A 357 14.61 -44.46 -43.13
C GLN A 357 15.67 -45.47 -43.62
N GLN A 358 15.19 -46.68 -43.88
CA GLN A 358 15.94 -47.83 -44.32
C GLN A 358 16.73 -47.53 -45.61
N VAL A 359 18.06 -47.59 -45.53
CA VAL A 359 18.92 -47.68 -46.70
C VAL A 359 18.71 -49.06 -47.33
N LYS A 360 17.87 -49.13 -48.37
CA LYS A 360 17.73 -50.33 -49.21
C LYS A 360 19.05 -50.61 -49.94
N TYR A 361 19.72 -51.70 -49.58
CA TYR A 361 20.83 -52.27 -50.32
C TYR A 361 20.36 -52.70 -51.73
N LYS A 362 20.91 -52.06 -52.78
CA LYS A 362 20.86 -52.56 -54.16
C LYS A 362 21.90 -53.67 -54.30
N LYS A 363 21.46 -54.94 -54.44
CA LYS A 363 22.30 -56.04 -54.91
C LYS A 363 22.42 -55.98 -56.44
N LYS A 364 23.65 -56.07 -56.92
CA LYS A 364 24.06 -56.23 -58.33
C LYS A 364 23.40 -57.46 -58.97
N LYS A 365 23.02 -57.33 -60.25
CA LYS A 365 23.30 -58.33 -61.28
C LYS A 365 23.98 -57.61 -62.43
#